data_AF-T1CNA7-F1
#
_entry.id   AF-T1CNA7-F1
#
_cell.length_a   1.000
_cell.length_b   1.000
_cell.length_c   1.000
_cell.angle_alpha   90.00
_cell.angle_beta   90.00
_cell.angle_gamma   90.00
#
_symmetry.space_group_name_H-M   'P 1'
#
loop_
_entity.id
_entity.type
_entity.pdbx_description
1 polymer ?
#
loop_
_entity_poly.entity_id
_entity_poly.type
_entity_poly.pdbx_seq_one_letter_code
_entity_poly.pdbx_strand_id
1 'polypeptide(L)' 'WADIPLFVRAGAIIPMQPVMEYVGQHPVTQVTVQVFPADTLSAFEYYDDNGNNYAYEQGDYFLQRINTQREAQGVRLS' A
#
# COMPACT_ATOMS: atom_id res chain seq x y z
N TRP A 1 -19.29 14.99 -17.55
CA TRP A 1 -19.29 14.19 -16.31
C TRP A 1 -18.05 13.29 -16.30
N ALA A 2 -16.88 13.87 -16.06
CA ALA A 2 -15.61 13.15 -16.07
C ALA A 2 -14.87 13.25 -14.72
N ASP A 3 -15.30 14.17 -13.85
CA ASP A 3 -14.63 14.42 -12.57
C ASP A 3 -15.20 13.56 -11.46
N ILE A 4 -14.30 12.89 -10.73
CA ILE A 4 -14.59 12.23 -9.46
C ILE A 4 -13.76 12.97 -8.41
N PRO A 5 -14.38 13.77 -7.53
CA PRO A 5 -13.65 14.42 -6.44
C PRO A 5 -13.04 13.39 -5.50
N LEU A 6 -11.72 13.32 -5.46
CA LEU A 6 -10.94 12.42 -4.61
C LEU A 6 -9.79 13.23 -3.98
N PHE A 7 -9.58 13.05 -2.68
CA PHE A 7 -8.57 13.77 -1.92
C PHE A 7 -7.67 12.79 -1.17
N VAL A 8 -6.36 13.03 -1.21
CA VAL A 8 -5.36 12.24 -0.48
C VAL A 8 -4.99 12.94 0.81
N ARG A 9 -5.03 12.22 1.93
CA ARG A 9 -4.65 12.73 3.25
C ARG A 9 -3.12 12.84 3.36
N ALA A 10 -2.62 13.90 4.00
CA ALA A 10 -1.24 13.91 4.47
C ALA A 10 -0.99 12.73 5.43
N GLY A 11 0.11 12.02 5.24
CA GLY A 11 0.45 10.76 5.90
C GLY A 11 0.04 9.51 5.12
N ALA A 12 -0.70 9.63 4.01
CA ALA A 12 -1.14 8.47 3.25
C ALA A 12 0.03 7.67 2.65
N ILE A 13 -0.08 6.35 2.73
CA ILE A 13 0.77 5.36 2.06
C ILE A 13 -0.20 4.47 1.29
N ILE A 14 -0.09 4.45 -0.04
CA ILE A 14 -1.06 3.82 -0.94
C ILE A 14 -0.33 2.80 -1.83
N PRO A 15 -0.41 1.49 -1.50
CA PRO A 15 0.03 0.44 -2.41
C PRO A 15 -0.89 0.39 -3.63
N MET A 16 -0.28 0.23 -4.80
CA MET A 16 -0.93 0.22 -6.11
C MET A 16 -0.29 -0.89 -6.95
N GLN A 17 -1.08 -1.48 -7.85
CA GLN A 17 -0.65 -2.49 -8.79
C GLN A 17 -1.06 -2.11 -10.22
N PRO A 18 -0.50 -2.76 -11.26
CA PRO A 18 -0.95 -2.55 -12.63
C PRO A 18 -2.45 -2.84 -12.79
N VAL A 19 -3.09 -2.11 -13.70
CA VAL A 19 -4.50 -2.37 -14.07
C VAL A 19 -4.62 -3.76 -14.69
N MET A 20 -5.64 -4.51 -14.27
CA MET A 20 -6.01 -5.82 -14.77
C MET A 20 -7.52 -5.88 -14.93
N GLU A 21 -8.01 -6.76 -15.80
CA GLU A 21 -9.45 -6.95 -16.04
C GLU A 21 -10.13 -7.66 -14.86
N TYR A 22 -9.38 -8.49 -14.13
CA TYR A 22 -9.84 -9.20 -12.95
C TYR A 22 -8.65 -9.53 -12.01
N VAL A 23 -8.97 -9.81 -10.74
CA VAL A 23 -7.97 -10.18 -9.72
C VAL A 23 -7.27 -11.48 -10.12
N GLY A 24 -5.94 -11.51 -10.05
CA GLY A 24 -5.14 -12.70 -10.35
C GLY A 24 -4.99 -13.01 -11.85
N GLN A 25 -5.34 -12.09 -12.75
CA GLN A 25 -5.13 -12.26 -14.19
C GLN A 25 -3.65 -12.53 -14.52
N HIS A 26 -2.75 -11.77 -13.90
CA HIS A 26 -1.30 -11.94 -13.99
C HIS A 26 -0.67 -11.83 -12.60
N PRO A 27 0.47 -12.51 -12.35
CA PRO A 27 1.22 -12.30 -11.12
C PRO A 27 1.64 -10.83 -10.97
N VAL A 28 1.39 -10.24 -9.80
CA VAL A 28 1.87 -8.90 -9.45
C VAL A 28 3.28 -9.06 -8.89
N THR A 29 4.30 -8.82 -9.71
CA THR A 29 5.71 -8.92 -9.29
C THR A 29 6.28 -7.60 -8.79
N GLN A 30 5.52 -6.50 -8.91
CA GLN A 30 5.93 -5.17 -8.46
C GLN A 30 4.71 -4.41 -7.93
N VAL A 31 4.82 -3.93 -6.69
CA VAL A 31 3.86 -3.03 -6.06
C VAL A 31 4.43 -1.62 -6.08
N THR A 32 3.66 -0.66 -6.61
CA THR A 32 4.00 0.76 -6.56
C THR A 32 3.44 1.34 -5.26
N VAL A 33 4.27 1.97 -4.43
CA VAL A 33 3.80 2.59 -3.19
C VAL A 33 3.87 4.11 -3.35
N GLN A 34 2.71 4.76 -3.42
CA GLN A 34 2.64 6.21 -3.37
C GLN A 34 2.64 6.68 -1.91
N VAL A 35 3.60 7.53 -1.55
CA VAL A 35 3.73 8.07 -0.19
C VAL A 35 3.50 9.57 -0.18
N PHE A 36 2.74 10.04 0.79
CA PHE A 36 2.39 11.45 0.99
C PHE A 36 2.79 11.86 2.41
N PRO A 37 4.08 12.16 2.68
CA PRO A 37 4.58 12.29 4.05
C PRO A 37 4.00 13.49 4.82
N ALA A 38 3.68 13.25 6.10
CA ALA A 38 3.28 14.24 7.09
C ALA A 38 4.33 14.39 8.20
N ASP A 39 4.22 15.45 9.01
CA ASP A 39 5.13 15.68 10.15
C ASP A 39 5.01 14.60 11.23
N THR A 40 3.84 13.96 11.34
CA THR A 40 3.61 12.79 12.19
C THR A 40 3.94 11.50 11.45
N LEU A 41 4.59 10.56 12.15
CA LEU A 41 4.85 9.21 11.64
C LEU A 41 3.54 8.57 11.19
N SER A 42 3.51 8.11 9.95
CA SER A 42 2.40 7.36 9.37
C SER A 42 2.87 5.97 8.98
N ALA A 43 1.98 4.99 9.03
CA ALA A 43 2.30 3.60 8.75
C ALA A 43 1.19 2.89 7.99
N PHE A 44 1.58 1.91 7.19
CA PHE A 44 0.70 1.01 6.46
C PHE A 44 1.27 -0.41 6.53
N GLU A 45 0.42 -1.40 6.73
CA GLU A 45 0.80 -2.81 6.70
C GLU A 45 0.36 -3.40 5.36
N TYR A 46 1.32 -3.59 4.44
CA TYR A 46 1.07 -4.31 3.20
C TYR A 46 0.85 -5.78 3.54
N TYR A 47 -0.30 -6.31 3.14
CA TYR A 47 -0.73 -7.68 3.36
C TYR A 47 -0.80 -8.42 2.02
N ASP A 48 -0.34 -9.66 2.00
CA ASP A 48 -0.42 -10.54 0.84
C ASP A 48 -0.61 -12.00 1.30
N ASP A 49 -1.51 -12.75 0.66
CA ASP A 49 -1.74 -14.17 0.95
C ASP A 49 -2.06 -14.92 -0.36
N ASN A 50 -2.48 -16.19 -0.26
CA ASN A 50 -2.77 -16.97 -1.46
C ASN A 50 -4.09 -16.60 -2.15
N GLY A 51 -4.95 -15.80 -1.52
CA GLY A 51 -6.23 -15.31 -2.06
C GLY A 51 -7.32 -16.35 -2.32
N ASN A 52 -7.11 -17.62 -1.93
CA ASN A 52 -7.92 -18.75 -2.41
C ASN A 52 -8.48 -19.67 -1.31
N ASN A 53 -7.90 -19.67 -0.11
CA ASN A 53 -8.32 -20.55 0.98
C ASN A 53 -8.13 -19.93 2.37
N TYR A 54 -8.39 -20.69 3.43
CA TYR A 54 -8.32 -20.27 4.84
C TYR A 54 -6.93 -20.38 5.48
N ALA A 55 -5.85 -20.52 4.70
CA ALA A 55 -4.51 -20.67 5.28
C ALA A 55 -4.05 -19.43 6.06
N TYR A 56 -4.61 -18.24 5.75
CA TYR A 56 -4.37 -17.02 6.53
C TYR A 56 -4.76 -17.18 8.02
N GLU A 57 -5.77 -18.01 8.34
CA GLU A 57 -6.19 -18.29 9.72
C GLU A 57 -5.12 -19.04 10.52
N GLN A 58 -4.20 -19.69 9.81
CA GLN A 58 -3.08 -20.45 10.37
C GLN A 58 -1.76 -19.66 10.27
N GLY A 59 -1.79 -18.40 9.84
CA GLY A 59 -0.61 -17.54 9.72
C GLY A 59 0.10 -17.60 8.38
N ASP A 60 -0.48 -18.24 7.35
CA ASP A 60 0.09 -18.28 6.00
C ASP A 60 -0.26 -17.00 5.23
N TYR A 61 0.50 -15.94 5.52
CA TYR A 61 0.44 -14.65 4.85
C TYR A 61 1.78 -13.93 4.96
N PHE A 62 1.95 -12.89 4.16
CA PHE A 62 3.04 -11.93 4.24
C PHE A 62 2.52 -10.60 4.77
N LEU A 63 3.26 -10.03 5.72
CA LEU A 63 3.05 -8.67 6.21
C LEU A 63 4.36 -7.88 6.07
N GLN A 64 4.28 -6.70 5.46
CA GLN A 64 5.36 -5.74 5.42
C GLN A 64 4.88 -4.38 5.89
N ARG A 65 5.45 -3.91 7.00
CA ARG A 65 5.18 -2.57 7.50
C ARG A 65 5.98 -1.55 6.70
N ILE A 66 5.30 -0.50 6.25
CA ILE A 66 5.87 0.65 5.57
C ILE A 66 5.56 1.87 6.41
N ASN A 67 6.59 2.65 6.78
CA ASN A 67 6.43 3.87 7.55
C ASN A 67 6.95 5.08 6.77
N THR A 68 6.29 6.23 6.91
CA THR A 68 6.78 7.49 6.36
C THR A 68 6.65 8.64 7.35
N GLN A 69 7.63 9.54 7.35
CA GLN A 69 7.59 10.79 8.10
C GLN A 69 8.36 11.87 7.34
N ARG A 70 7.79 13.07 7.28
CA ARG A 70 8.52 14.28 6.85
C ARG A 70 9.45 14.70 7.98
N GLU A 71 10.72 14.89 7.65
CA GLU A 71 11.73 15.43 8.54
C GLU A 71 12.21 16.79 8.03
N ALA A 72 12.94 17.54 8.85
CA ALA A 72 13.35 18.92 8.54
C ALA A 72 14.11 19.06 7.21
N GLN A 73 14.81 18.01 6.76
CA GLN A 73 15.67 18.02 5.58
C GLN A 73 15.33 16.90 4.57
N GLY A 74 14.19 16.22 4.73
CA GLY A 74 13.83 15.12 3.84
C GLY A 74 12.61 14.32 4.26
N VAL A 75 12.54 13.10 3.76
CA VAL A 75 11.49 12.12 4.07
C VAL A 75 12.17 10.86 4.55
N ARG A 76 11.76 10.37 5.73
CA ARG A 76 12.12 9.02 6.18
C ARG A 76 11.09 8.04 5.62
N LEU A 77 11.58 6.99 4.97
CA LEU A 77 10.82 5.84 4.52
C LEU A 77 11.52 4.58 5.06
N SER A 78 10.79 3.74 5.78
CA SER A 78 11.35 2.56 6.46
C SER A 78 10.34 1.44 6.61
#